data_AF-A0A4U8SBH7-F1
#
_entry.id   AF-A0A4U8SBH7-F1
#
_cell.length_a   1.000
_cell.length_b   1.000
_cell.length_c   1.000
_cell.angle_alpha   90.00
_cell.angle_beta   90.00
_cell.angle_gamma   90.00
#
_symmetry.space_group_name_H-M   'P 1'
#
loop_
_entity.id
_entity.type
_entity.pdbx_description
1 polymer ?
#
loop_
_entity_poly.entity_id
_entity_poly.type
_entity_poly.pdbx_seq_one_letter_code
_entity_poly.pdbx_strand_id
1 'polypeptide(L)'
;MLSTLKILLFSGVIFMQDNATSQANMNAFISQNGIPTLQNERHDRAAKLVAQSSYVDLIEGDTTRALELLKEACNLEYGRACWYYAYETQKDEDALHAQKVLQQSCFAPSANEYNGESCTYLGIMVSHNKANITENEQELYTRACELGDGWGCYRLASDFIIDEDTEQAKEIEDRALNILTQACNNGEAASCYFTGSIYSESQDKQTKAREFYEKGCKLGDGDSCDELKLGK
;
A
#
# COMPACT_ATOMS: atom_id res chain seq x y z
N MET A 1 -5.77 58.23 11.99
CA MET A 1 -5.35 56.91 12.50
C MET A 1 -4.29 56.36 11.55
N LEU A 2 -3.13 55.99 12.11
CA LEU A 2 -2.14 55.01 11.61
C LEU A 2 -1.52 55.28 10.22
N SER A 3 -0.33 55.86 10.10
CA SER A 3 1.01 55.37 10.47
C SER A 3 1.77 54.77 9.27
N THR A 4 2.92 55.41 9.03
CA THR A 4 4.18 54.92 8.43
C THR A 4 4.28 54.68 6.91
N LEU A 5 5.04 55.60 6.33
CA LEU A 5 5.63 55.65 5.00
C LEU A 5 6.94 54.83 4.95
N LYS A 6 7.06 53.98 3.92
CA LYS A 6 8.26 53.46 3.20
C LYS A 6 9.32 52.62 3.94
N ILE A 7 9.67 51.49 3.31
CA ILE A 7 10.95 51.20 2.62
C ILE A 7 10.62 50.11 1.57
N LEU A 8 10.45 50.43 0.28
CA LEU A 8 11.45 50.45 -0.79
C LEU A 8 12.25 49.14 -0.98
N LEU A 9 11.72 48.25 -1.82
CA LEU A 9 12.48 47.64 -2.92
C LEU A 9 11.61 47.68 -4.18
N PHE A 10 12.01 48.52 -5.13
CA PHE A 10 11.41 48.71 -6.44
C PHE A 10 12.46 48.35 -7.49
N SER A 11 12.22 47.26 -8.23
CA SER A 11 12.58 47.04 -9.65
C SER A 11 12.18 45.59 -9.97
N GLY A 12 11.21 45.26 -10.82
CA GLY A 12 10.54 46.05 -11.83
C GLY A 12 9.14 45.51 -12.15
N VAL A 13 8.32 46.45 -12.62
CA VAL A 13 7.17 46.39 -13.54
C VAL A 13 6.90 44.96 -14.09
N ILE A 14 5.70 44.39 -14.01
CA ILE A 14 4.64 44.56 -15.03
C ILE A 14 3.34 43.85 -14.57
N PHE A 15 2.25 44.61 -14.60
CA PHE A 15 0.85 44.28 -14.88
C PHE A 15 0.12 43.17 -14.12
N MET A 16 -0.93 43.61 -13.41
CA MET A 16 -2.17 42.85 -13.22
C MET A 16 -2.75 42.47 -14.59
N GLN A 17 -2.82 41.18 -14.89
CA GLN A 17 -3.74 40.61 -15.87
C GLN A 17 -4.14 39.20 -15.41
N ASP A 18 -5.43 39.06 -15.13
CA ASP A 18 -6.26 37.86 -15.01
C ASP A 18 -5.72 36.65 -14.22
N ASN A 19 -6.16 36.58 -12.97
CA ASN A 19 -5.97 35.44 -12.07
C ASN A 19 -6.52 34.12 -12.65
N ALA A 20 -7.56 34.18 -13.49
CA ALA A 20 -8.21 33.00 -14.06
C ALA A 20 -7.37 32.30 -15.13
N THR A 21 -6.62 33.05 -15.94
CA THR A 21 -5.73 32.51 -16.99
C THR A 21 -4.46 31.92 -16.40
N SER A 22 -3.94 32.47 -15.30
CA SER A 22 -2.80 31.85 -14.57
C SER A 22 -3.17 30.52 -13.92
N GLN A 23 -4.38 30.43 -13.37
CA GLN A 23 -4.90 29.20 -12.75
C GLN A 23 -5.25 28.13 -13.80
N ALA A 24 -5.82 28.54 -14.94
CA ALA A 24 -6.06 27.66 -16.07
C ALA A 24 -4.74 27.14 -16.68
N ASN A 25 -3.71 27.99 -16.78
CA ASN A 25 -2.39 27.60 -17.26
C ASN A 25 -1.65 26.69 -16.26
N MET A 26 -1.84 26.88 -14.96
CA MET A 26 -1.31 25.97 -13.93
C MET A 26 -2.00 24.61 -13.96
N ASN A 27 -3.33 24.57 -14.12
CA ASN A 27 -4.10 23.33 -14.26
C ASN A 27 -3.78 22.60 -15.58
N ALA A 28 -3.55 23.33 -16.67
CA ALA A 28 -3.09 22.79 -17.93
C ALA A 28 -1.63 22.30 -17.85
N PHE A 29 -0.76 22.98 -17.10
CA PHE A 29 0.61 22.55 -16.84
C PHE A 29 0.64 21.27 -15.98
N ILE A 30 -0.26 21.15 -15.01
CA ILE A 30 -0.45 19.96 -14.16
C ILE A 30 -0.99 18.77 -14.99
N SER A 31 -1.95 19.02 -15.88
CA SER A 31 -2.49 17.97 -16.75
C SER A 31 -1.53 17.57 -17.88
N GLN A 32 -0.62 18.47 -18.29
CA GLN A 32 0.37 18.22 -19.34
C GLN A 32 1.74 17.72 -18.82
N ASN A 33 2.11 17.91 -17.54
CA ASN A 33 3.47 17.64 -17.02
C ASN A 33 3.59 16.71 -15.78
N GLY A 34 2.63 15.84 -15.49
CA GLY A 34 2.94 14.60 -14.74
C GLY A 34 2.84 14.59 -13.20
N ILE A 35 1.71 15.04 -12.61
CA ILE A 35 1.39 14.65 -11.22
C ILE A 35 1.20 13.12 -11.05
N PRO A 36 0.61 12.38 -12.03
CA PRO A 36 0.51 10.92 -11.94
C PRO A 36 1.87 10.21 -11.95
N THR A 37 2.84 10.72 -12.72
CA THR A 37 4.17 10.07 -12.86
C THR A 37 4.98 10.15 -11.57
N LEU A 38 4.96 11.29 -10.86
CA LEU A 38 5.72 11.44 -9.61
C LEU A 38 5.10 10.66 -8.44
N GLN A 39 3.78 10.53 -8.37
CA GLN A 39 3.12 9.71 -7.35
C GLN A 39 3.38 8.22 -7.58
N ASN A 40 3.37 7.78 -8.84
CA ASN A 40 3.76 6.43 -9.22
C ASN A 40 5.24 6.17 -8.90
N GLU A 41 6.14 7.12 -9.15
CA GLU A 41 7.56 6.97 -8.79
C GLU A 41 7.80 6.84 -7.28
N ARG A 42 7.07 7.61 -6.46
CA ARG A 42 7.15 7.49 -4.99
C ARG A 42 6.63 6.15 -4.50
N HIS A 43 5.48 5.72 -5.03
CA HIS A 43 4.88 4.43 -4.70
C HIS A 43 5.79 3.26 -5.12
N ASP A 44 6.30 3.27 -6.36
CA ASP A 44 7.22 2.27 -6.88
C ASP A 44 8.51 2.19 -6.07
N ARG A 45 9.04 3.35 -5.63
CA ARG A 45 10.19 3.39 -4.73
C ARG A 45 9.85 2.76 -3.38
N ALA A 46 8.72 3.13 -2.78
CA ALA A 46 8.32 2.61 -1.48
C ALA A 46 8.05 1.10 -1.51
N ALA A 47 7.38 0.59 -2.54
CA ALA A 47 7.15 -0.83 -2.75
C ALA A 47 8.47 -1.62 -2.87
N LYS A 48 9.46 -1.08 -3.61
CA LYS A 48 10.81 -1.68 -3.69
C LYS A 48 11.52 -1.70 -2.34
N LEU A 49 11.41 -0.62 -1.57
CA LEU A 49 11.99 -0.56 -0.23
C LEU A 49 11.35 -1.60 0.72
N VAL A 50 10.04 -1.83 0.62
CA VAL A 50 9.34 -2.88 1.40
C VAL A 50 9.83 -4.27 1.01
N ALA A 51 9.90 -4.59 -0.28
CA ALA A 51 10.43 -5.89 -0.73
C ALA A 51 11.89 -6.09 -0.31
N GLN A 52 12.73 -5.05 -0.47
CA GLN A 52 14.11 -5.08 0.00
C GLN A 52 14.19 -5.28 1.51
N SER A 53 13.32 -4.64 2.29
CA SER A 53 13.26 -4.84 3.73
C SER A 53 12.99 -6.29 4.09
N SER A 54 11.96 -6.92 3.50
CA SER A 54 11.62 -8.31 3.82
C SER A 54 12.76 -9.25 3.46
N TYR A 55 13.43 -9.02 2.32
CA TYR A 55 14.61 -9.80 1.92
C TYR A 55 15.79 -9.62 2.89
N VAL A 56 16.13 -8.38 3.23
CA VAL A 56 17.25 -8.07 4.15
C VAL A 56 17.01 -8.69 5.52
N ASP A 57 15.77 -8.67 6.02
CA ASP A 57 15.45 -9.28 7.30
C ASP A 57 15.53 -10.81 7.26
N LEU A 58 14.75 -11.45 6.38
CA LEU A 58 14.56 -12.90 6.39
C LEU A 58 15.71 -13.69 5.75
N ILE A 59 16.46 -13.06 4.85
CA ILE A 59 17.52 -13.73 4.08
C ILE A 59 18.91 -13.30 4.54
N GLU A 60 19.14 -12.01 4.76
CA GLU A 60 20.44 -11.51 5.24
C GLU A 60 20.54 -11.55 6.78
N GLY A 61 19.41 -11.61 7.50
CA GLY A 61 19.38 -11.59 8.97
C GLY A 61 19.72 -10.23 9.57
N ASP A 62 19.53 -9.14 8.80
CA ASP A 62 19.86 -7.77 9.21
C ASP A 62 18.58 -6.96 9.48
N THR A 63 17.94 -7.26 10.61
CA THR A 63 16.72 -6.59 11.04
C THR A 63 16.90 -5.08 11.23
N THR A 64 18.09 -4.61 11.63
CA THR A 64 18.32 -3.17 11.82
C THR A 64 18.19 -2.43 10.49
N ARG A 65 18.86 -2.93 9.46
CA ARG A 65 18.79 -2.35 8.12
C ARG A 65 17.40 -2.52 7.49
N ALA A 66 16.72 -3.63 7.74
CA ALA A 66 15.34 -3.81 7.31
C ALA A 66 14.42 -2.71 7.88
N LEU A 67 14.52 -2.42 9.18
CA LEU A 67 13.74 -1.35 9.81
C LEU A 67 14.07 0.05 9.25
N GLU A 68 15.32 0.31 8.88
CA GLU A 68 15.69 1.57 8.20
C GLU A 68 14.99 1.70 6.84
N LEU A 69 14.93 0.62 6.06
CA LEU A 69 14.22 0.58 4.77
C LEU A 69 12.70 0.78 4.93
N LEU A 70 12.08 0.11 5.92
CA LEU A 70 10.67 0.33 6.25
C LEU A 70 10.41 1.77 6.69
N LYS A 71 11.30 2.35 7.49
CA LYS A 71 11.16 3.75 7.91
C LYS A 71 11.27 4.70 6.73
N GLU A 72 12.20 4.46 5.80
CA GLU A 72 12.31 5.24 4.58
C GLU A 72 11.05 5.13 3.72
N ALA A 73 10.52 3.92 3.52
CA ALA A 73 9.26 3.71 2.80
C ALA A 73 8.05 4.36 3.50
N CYS A 74 8.00 4.29 4.84
CA CYS A 74 6.96 4.97 5.61
C CYS A 74 7.05 6.50 5.47
N ASN A 75 8.26 7.08 5.44
CA ASN A 75 8.45 8.51 5.19
C ASN A 75 8.01 8.94 3.77
N LEU A 76 7.80 7.99 2.85
CA LEU A 76 7.17 8.23 1.54
C LEU A 76 5.63 8.13 1.59
N GLU A 77 5.04 8.07 2.79
CA GLU A 77 3.61 7.89 3.07
C GLU A 77 3.05 6.57 2.53
N TYR A 78 3.88 5.52 2.49
CA TYR A 78 3.44 4.18 2.08
C TYR A 78 2.90 3.42 3.29
N GLY A 79 1.57 3.39 3.42
CA GLY A 79 0.87 2.94 4.62
C GLY A 79 1.25 1.53 5.09
N ARG A 80 1.43 0.57 4.16
CA ARG A 80 1.93 -0.79 4.48
C ARG A 80 3.28 -0.76 5.20
N ALA A 81 4.22 0.07 4.73
CA ALA A 81 5.52 0.21 5.36
C ALA A 81 5.43 0.83 6.74
N CYS A 82 4.57 1.85 6.91
CA CYS A 82 4.32 2.44 8.22
C CYS A 82 3.76 1.43 9.22
N TRP A 83 2.84 0.57 8.78
CA TRP A 83 2.32 -0.50 9.61
C TRP A 83 3.41 -1.49 10.03
N TYR A 84 4.18 -2.05 9.08
CA TYR A 84 5.23 -3.00 9.45
C TYR A 84 6.28 -2.38 10.37
N TYR A 85 6.71 -1.15 10.09
CA TYR A 85 7.62 -0.42 10.98
C TYR A 85 7.03 -0.29 12.40
N ALA A 86 5.76 0.12 12.52
CA ALA A 86 5.08 0.26 13.80
C ALA A 86 4.88 -1.08 14.53
N TYR A 87 4.59 -2.15 13.80
CA TYR A 87 4.42 -3.49 14.35
C TYR A 87 5.72 -3.98 15.01
N GLU A 88 6.84 -3.84 14.30
CA GLU A 88 8.15 -4.27 14.78
C GLU A 88 8.68 -3.42 15.93
N THR A 89 8.52 -2.09 15.88
CA THR A 89 9.02 -1.21 16.96
C THR A 89 8.15 -1.25 18.21
N GLN A 90 6.90 -1.72 18.09
CA GLN A 90 5.90 -1.79 19.15
C GLN A 90 5.66 -0.45 19.87
N LYS A 91 5.89 0.67 19.16
CA LYS A 91 5.64 2.01 19.70
C LYS A 91 4.26 2.50 19.31
N ASP A 92 3.47 2.92 20.29
CA ASP A 92 2.12 3.41 20.06
C ASP A 92 2.08 4.64 19.14
N GLU A 93 3.08 5.52 19.22
CA GLU A 93 3.20 6.69 18.34
C GLU A 93 3.36 6.30 16.86
N ASP A 94 4.12 5.24 16.57
CA ASP A 94 4.32 4.74 15.21
C ASP A 94 3.04 4.06 14.72
N ALA A 95 2.33 3.32 15.59
CA ALA A 95 1.04 2.71 15.25
C ALA A 95 -0.04 3.76 14.94
N LEU A 96 -0.09 4.85 15.72
CA LEU A 96 -0.99 5.99 15.44
C LEU A 96 -0.63 6.71 14.13
N HIS A 97 0.66 6.81 13.82
CA HIS A 97 1.10 7.35 12.53
C HIS A 97 0.64 6.45 11.38
N ALA A 98 0.88 5.13 11.46
CA ALA A 98 0.43 4.17 10.47
C ALA A 98 -1.10 4.24 10.27
N GLN A 99 -1.87 4.24 11.36
CA GLN A 99 -3.34 4.41 11.31
C GLN A 99 -3.71 5.64 10.49
N LYS A 100 -3.11 6.80 10.80
CA LYS A 100 -3.44 8.06 10.13
C LYS A 100 -3.14 8.02 8.64
N VAL A 101 -1.97 7.52 8.25
CA VAL A 101 -1.56 7.41 6.84
C VAL A 101 -2.50 6.49 6.08
N LEU A 102 -2.80 5.32 6.66
CA LEU A 102 -3.69 4.34 6.06
C LEU A 102 -5.14 4.85 5.94
N GLN A 103 -5.67 5.53 6.96
CA GLN A 103 -7.02 6.15 6.91
C GLN A 103 -7.12 7.21 5.82
N GLN A 104 -6.09 8.06 5.69
CA GLN A 104 -6.06 9.10 4.66
C GLN A 104 -6.11 8.50 3.25
N SER A 105 -5.40 7.40 2.99
CA SER A 105 -5.40 6.76 1.67
C SER A 105 -6.66 5.89 1.44
N CYS A 106 -7.11 5.13 2.44
CA CYS A 106 -8.29 4.28 2.32
C CYS A 106 -9.57 5.10 2.04
N PHE A 107 -9.72 6.27 2.66
CA PHE A 107 -10.91 7.12 2.59
C PHE A 107 -10.71 8.41 1.77
N ALA A 108 -9.73 8.44 0.87
CA ALA A 108 -9.51 9.59 -0.01
C ALA A 108 -10.76 9.96 -0.84
N PRO A 109 -10.90 11.17 -1.37
CA PRO A 109 -12.05 11.54 -2.19
C PRO A 109 -11.88 11.20 -3.69
N SER A 110 -10.70 10.79 -4.17
CA SER A 110 -10.46 10.54 -5.59
C SER A 110 -9.71 9.25 -5.93
N ALA A 111 -10.04 8.68 -7.10
CA ALA A 111 -9.55 7.38 -7.59
C ALA A 111 -8.04 7.24 -7.70
N ASN A 112 -7.35 8.35 -7.96
CA ASN A 112 -5.90 8.40 -8.16
C ASN A 112 -5.14 8.57 -6.82
N GLU A 113 -5.85 8.60 -5.70
CA GLU A 113 -5.33 8.70 -4.33
C GLU A 113 -5.69 7.47 -3.48
N TYR A 114 -6.52 6.56 -4.01
CA TYR A 114 -6.88 5.32 -3.33
C TYR A 114 -5.78 4.30 -3.41
N ASN A 115 -5.58 3.62 -2.29
CA ASN A 115 -4.94 2.33 -2.28
C ASN A 115 -5.84 1.38 -1.47
N GLY A 116 -6.49 0.43 -2.15
CA GLY A 116 -7.28 -0.61 -1.48
C GLY A 116 -6.43 -1.39 -0.46
N GLU A 117 -5.12 -1.52 -0.71
CA GLU A 117 -4.14 -2.06 0.23
C GLU A 117 -4.20 -1.32 1.57
N SER A 118 -4.40 0.00 1.58
CA SER A 118 -4.49 0.76 2.84
C SER A 118 -5.72 0.37 3.67
N CYS A 119 -6.85 0.09 3.02
CA CYS A 119 -8.02 -0.44 3.72
C CYS A 119 -7.74 -1.85 4.26
N THR A 120 -7.04 -2.69 3.50
CA THR A 120 -6.61 -4.02 3.94
C THR A 120 -5.71 -3.95 5.17
N TYR A 121 -4.74 -3.04 5.21
CA TYR A 121 -3.87 -2.88 6.37
C TYR A 121 -4.57 -2.27 7.58
N LEU A 122 -5.60 -1.42 7.41
CA LEU A 122 -6.45 -1.03 8.53
C LEU A 122 -7.19 -2.24 9.12
N GLY A 123 -7.72 -3.13 8.26
CA GLY A 123 -8.36 -4.37 8.72
C GLY A 123 -7.39 -5.24 9.52
N ILE A 124 -6.16 -5.40 9.03
CA ILE A 124 -5.09 -6.09 9.74
C ILE A 124 -4.81 -5.42 11.10
N MET A 125 -4.69 -4.09 11.15
CA MET A 125 -4.49 -3.37 12.42
C MET A 125 -5.61 -3.63 13.44
N VAL A 126 -6.87 -3.68 12.99
CA VAL A 126 -8.03 -4.03 13.83
C VAL A 126 -7.87 -5.44 14.39
N SER A 127 -7.55 -6.44 13.57
CA SER A 127 -7.37 -7.83 14.02
C SER A 127 -6.27 -8.00 15.09
N HIS A 128 -5.24 -7.15 15.03
CA HIS A 128 -4.14 -7.12 16.00
C HIS A 128 -4.41 -6.26 17.24
N ASN A 129 -5.61 -5.68 17.38
CA ASN A 129 -5.98 -4.73 18.44
C ASN A 129 -4.97 -3.57 18.56
N LYS A 130 -4.48 -3.05 17.43
CA LYS A 130 -3.53 -1.93 17.38
C LYS A 130 -4.23 -0.63 17.03
N ALA A 131 -3.83 0.43 17.74
CA ALA A 131 -4.41 1.77 17.64
C ALA A 131 -5.92 1.80 17.95
N ASN A 132 -6.56 2.96 17.81
CA ASN A 132 -7.99 3.14 18.09
C ASN A 132 -8.74 3.31 16.78
N ILE A 133 -8.91 2.21 16.05
CA ILE A 133 -9.64 2.15 14.78
C ILE A 133 -11.09 1.79 15.11
N THR A 134 -12.03 2.57 14.57
CA THR A 134 -13.47 2.43 14.87
C THR A 134 -14.24 1.72 13.75
N GLU A 135 -13.63 1.69 12.57
CA GLU A 135 -14.12 1.05 11.36
C GLU A 135 -14.16 -0.47 11.57
N ASN A 136 -15.22 -1.11 11.08
CA ASN A 136 -15.39 -2.55 11.19
C ASN A 136 -14.43 -3.27 10.23
N GLU A 137 -13.84 -4.38 10.68
CA GLU A 137 -12.86 -5.15 9.87
C GLU A 137 -13.45 -5.69 8.55
N GLN A 138 -14.68 -6.22 8.58
CA GLN A 138 -15.38 -6.68 7.37
C GLN A 138 -15.65 -5.53 6.40
N GLU A 139 -16.05 -4.35 6.91
CA GLU A 139 -16.28 -3.16 6.09
C GLU A 139 -14.99 -2.68 5.41
N LEU A 140 -13.85 -2.75 6.13
CA LEU A 140 -12.54 -2.39 5.60
C LEU A 140 -12.11 -3.34 4.48
N TYR A 141 -12.25 -4.65 4.64
CA TYR A 141 -11.94 -5.61 3.56
C TYR A 141 -12.93 -5.54 2.39
N THR A 142 -14.21 -5.28 2.68
CA THR A 142 -15.22 -5.01 1.62
C THR A 142 -14.78 -3.84 0.76
N ARG A 143 -14.43 -2.72 1.39
CA ARG A 143 -13.95 -1.53 0.70
C ARG A 143 -12.63 -1.80 -0.04
N ALA A 144 -11.69 -2.51 0.57
CA ALA A 144 -10.44 -2.88 -0.08
C ALA A 144 -10.70 -3.66 -1.37
N CYS A 145 -11.62 -4.62 -1.33
CA CYS A 145 -11.99 -5.41 -2.49
C CYS A 145 -12.72 -4.59 -3.57
N GLU A 146 -13.61 -3.67 -3.18
CA GLU A 146 -14.24 -2.72 -4.11
C GLU A 146 -13.21 -1.82 -4.81
N LEU A 147 -12.14 -1.44 -4.10
CA LEU A 147 -11.01 -0.68 -4.63
C LEU A 147 -10.00 -1.54 -5.42
N GLY A 148 -10.25 -2.84 -5.56
CA GLY A 148 -9.43 -3.74 -6.37
C GLY A 148 -8.17 -4.26 -5.67
N ASP A 149 -8.10 -4.22 -4.34
CA ASP A 149 -7.03 -4.89 -3.60
C ASP A 149 -7.33 -6.39 -3.49
N GLY A 150 -6.47 -7.20 -4.10
CA GLY A 150 -6.69 -8.64 -4.17
C GLY A 150 -6.54 -9.32 -2.81
N TRP A 151 -5.65 -8.85 -1.95
CA TRP A 151 -5.49 -9.42 -0.60
C TRP A 151 -6.70 -9.12 0.29
N GLY A 152 -7.25 -7.91 0.21
CA GLY A 152 -8.49 -7.51 0.86
C GLY A 152 -9.69 -8.31 0.37
N CYS A 153 -9.80 -8.57 -0.95
CA CYS A 153 -10.81 -9.49 -1.48
C CYS A 153 -10.68 -10.88 -0.87
N TYR A 154 -9.46 -11.43 -0.81
CA TYR A 154 -9.23 -12.75 -0.23
C TYR A 154 -9.67 -12.79 1.25
N ARG A 155 -9.24 -11.83 2.08
CA ARG A 155 -9.63 -11.76 3.49
C ARG A 155 -11.13 -11.62 3.70
N LEU A 156 -11.80 -10.82 2.88
CA LEU A 156 -13.26 -10.73 2.91
C LEU A 156 -13.91 -12.10 2.67
N ALA A 157 -13.46 -12.81 1.64
CA ALA A 157 -13.99 -14.13 1.30
C ALA A 157 -13.71 -15.16 2.40
N SER A 158 -12.45 -15.28 2.82
CA SER A 158 -11.99 -16.31 3.74
C SER A 158 -12.46 -16.10 5.18
N ASP A 159 -12.55 -14.85 5.64
CA ASP A 159 -12.74 -14.58 7.06
C ASP A 159 -14.19 -14.25 7.40
N PHE A 160 -15.00 -13.80 6.43
CA PHE A 160 -16.35 -13.28 6.69
C PHE A 160 -17.48 -13.90 5.85
N ILE A 161 -17.19 -14.44 4.67
CA ILE A 161 -18.26 -14.91 3.75
C ILE A 161 -18.32 -16.44 3.66
N ILE A 162 -17.18 -17.14 3.75
CA ILE A 162 -17.07 -18.57 3.42
C ILE A 162 -18.09 -19.49 4.12
N ASP A 163 -18.39 -19.19 5.39
CA ASP A 163 -19.32 -19.97 6.22
C ASP A 163 -20.80 -19.63 5.94
N GLU A 164 -21.09 -18.44 5.42
CA GLU A 164 -22.44 -17.96 5.14
C GLU A 164 -22.87 -18.24 3.69
N ASP A 165 -21.97 -18.00 2.73
CA ASP A 165 -22.21 -18.17 1.30
C ASP A 165 -20.92 -18.60 0.58
N THR A 166 -20.73 -19.92 0.49
CA THR A 166 -19.55 -20.51 -0.14
C THR A 166 -19.44 -20.21 -1.64
N GLU A 167 -20.55 -20.01 -2.34
CA GLU A 167 -20.52 -19.69 -3.77
C GLU A 167 -20.03 -18.25 -3.98
N GLN A 168 -20.56 -17.31 -3.21
CA GLN A 168 -20.10 -15.92 -3.21
C GLN A 168 -18.64 -15.79 -2.77
N ALA A 169 -18.24 -16.48 -1.69
CA ALA A 169 -16.86 -16.47 -1.21
C ALA A 169 -15.89 -16.91 -2.31
N LYS A 170 -16.24 -17.98 -3.04
CA LYS A 170 -15.43 -18.48 -4.15
C LYS A 170 -15.33 -17.47 -5.31
N GLU A 171 -16.42 -16.78 -5.67
CA GLU A 171 -16.37 -15.73 -6.70
C GLU A 171 -15.40 -14.60 -6.31
N ILE A 172 -15.43 -14.18 -5.04
CA ILE A 172 -14.56 -13.13 -4.52
C ILE A 172 -13.10 -13.61 -4.45
N GLU A 173 -12.86 -14.85 -4.04
CA GLU A 173 -11.52 -15.48 -4.05
C GLU A 173 -10.95 -15.59 -5.48
N ASP A 174 -11.75 -16.01 -6.46
CA ASP A 174 -11.34 -16.08 -7.87
C ASP A 174 -10.96 -14.68 -8.40
N ARG A 175 -11.71 -13.64 -7.99
CA ARG A 175 -11.37 -12.24 -8.27
C ARG A 175 -10.05 -11.83 -7.61
N ALA A 176 -9.83 -12.20 -6.34
CA ALA A 176 -8.58 -11.94 -5.61
C ALA A 176 -7.37 -12.55 -6.34
N LEU A 177 -7.47 -13.83 -6.70
CA LEU A 177 -6.43 -14.56 -7.44
C LEU A 177 -6.12 -13.90 -8.78
N ASN A 178 -7.14 -13.45 -9.51
CA ASN A 178 -6.93 -12.77 -10.79
C ASN A 178 -6.16 -11.45 -10.63
N ILE A 179 -6.51 -10.64 -9.63
CA ILE A 179 -5.84 -9.36 -9.34
C ILE A 179 -4.37 -9.62 -8.96
N LEU A 180 -4.13 -10.47 -7.96
CA LEU A 180 -2.80 -10.74 -7.42
C LEU A 180 -1.88 -11.41 -8.46
N THR A 181 -2.43 -12.33 -9.26
CA THR A 181 -1.67 -12.99 -10.34
C THR A 181 -1.24 -11.98 -11.39
N GLN A 182 -2.10 -11.02 -11.77
CA GLN A 182 -1.74 -9.97 -12.72
C GLN A 182 -0.64 -9.06 -12.17
N ALA A 183 -0.76 -8.61 -10.92
CA ALA A 183 0.25 -7.77 -10.26
C ALA A 183 1.60 -8.50 -10.14
N CYS A 184 1.60 -9.77 -9.71
CA CYS A 184 2.79 -10.62 -9.70
C CYS A 184 3.40 -10.77 -11.10
N ASN A 185 2.57 -10.92 -12.14
CA ASN A 185 3.03 -11.00 -13.52
C ASN A 185 3.65 -9.69 -14.02
N ASN A 186 3.25 -8.56 -13.46
CA ASN A 186 3.82 -7.25 -13.74
C ASN A 186 5.04 -6.91 -12.86
N GLY A 187 5.49 -7.84 -12.01
CA GLY A 187 6.72 -7.71 -11.23
C GLY A 187 6.54 -7.20 -9.80
N GLU A 188 5.30 -7.11 -9.31
CA GLU A 188 5.05 -6.80 -7.90
C GLU A 188 5.36 -8.04 -7.03
N ALA A 189 6.52 -8.02 -6.38
CA ALA A 189 7.07 -9.18 -5.68
C ALA A 189 6.14 -9.70 -4.57
N ALA A 190 5.55 -8.80 -3.78
CA ALA A 190 4.62 -9.15 -2.71
C ALA A 190 3.32 -9.79 -3.22
N SER A 191 2.81 -9.42 -4.40
CA SER A 191 1.64 -10.09 -4.96
C SER A 191 1.92 -11.54 -5.33
N CYS A 192 3.18 -11.87 -5.66
CA CYS A 192 3.58 -13.26 -5.86
C CYS A 192 3.52 -14.05 -4.55
N TYR A 193 3.97 -13.47 -3.44
CA TYR A 193 3.79 -14.05 -2.11
C TYR A 193 2.31 -14.32 -1.82
N PHE A 194 1.44 -13.29 -1.90
CA PHE A 194 0.02 -13.46 -1.60
C PHE A 194 -0.68 -14.47 -2.52
N THR A 195 -0.33 -14.50 -3.81
CA THR A 195 -0.87 -15.51 -4.74
C THR A 195 -0.44 -16.92 -4.33
N GLY A 196 0.83 -17.08 -3.93
CA GLY A 196 1.35 -18.33 -3.40
C GLY A 196 0.61 -18.76 -2.12
N SER A 197 0.37 -17.83 -1.19
CA SER A 197 -0.34 -18.07 0.06
C SER A 197 -1.75 -18.60 -0.18
N ILE A 198 -2.51 -17.95 -1.07
CA ILE A 198 -3.87 -18.41 -1.42
C ILE A 198 -3.84 -19.82 -2.03
N TYR A 199 -2.90 -20.10 -2.94
CA TYR A 199 -2.78 -21.45 -3.50
C TYR A 199 -2.32 -22.49 -2.46
N SER A 200 -1.54 -22.08 -1.46
CA SER A 200 -1.03 -22.98 -0.43
C SER A 200 -2.10 -23.49 0.54
N GLU A 201 -3.25 -22.81 0.63
CA GLU A 201 -4.41 -23.30 1.39
C GLU A 201 -5.01 -24.59 0.76
N SER A 202 -4.78 -24.82 -0.54
CA SER A 202 -5.30 -25.98 -1.25
C SER A 202 -4.23 -27.08 -1.40
N GLN A 203 -4.46 -28.28 -0.85
CA GLN A 203 -3.51 -29.39 -0.93
C GLN A 203 -3.18 -29.83 -2.37
N ASP A 204 -4.11 -29.69 -3.31
CA ASP A 204 -3.92 -30.04 -4.72
C ASP A 204 -3.16 -28.95 -5.51
N LYS A 205 -2.95 -27.76 -4.93
CA LYS A 205 -2.33 -26.61 -5.60
C LYS A 205 -0.95 -26.25 -5.04
N GLN A 206 -0.34 -27.09 -4.20
CA GLN A 206 0.99 -26.83 -3.61
C GLN A 206 2.08 -26.57 -4.66
N THR A 207 2.06 -27.29 -5.78
CA THR A 207 3.00 -27.03 -6.90
C THR A 207 2.85 -25.61 -7.44
N LYS A 208 1.61 -25.13 -7.58
CA LYS A 208 1.31 -23.79 -8.06
C LYS A 208 1.72 -22.73 -7.03
N ALA A 209 1.46 -22.98 -5.74
CA ALA A 209 1.92 -22.12 -4.66
C ALA A 209 3.44 -21.92 -4.71
N ARG A 210 4.20 -23.02 -4.82
CA ARG A 210 5.66 -22.99 -4.97
C ARG A 210 6.12 -22.19 -6.19
N GLU A 211 5.48 -22.33 -7.35
CA GLU A 211 5.84 -21.55 -8.55
C GLU A 211 5.74 -20.03 -8.31
N PHE A 212 4.70 -19.59 -7.60
CA PHE A 212 4.54 -18.18 -7.23
C PHE A 212 5.56 -17.72 -6.20
N TYR A 213 5.84 -18.52 -5.17
CA TYR A 213 6.90 -18.22 -4.20
C TYR A 213 8.28 -18.15 -4.87
N GLU A 214 8.61 -19.07 -5.79
CA GLU A 214 9.86 -19.00 -6.56
C GLU A 214 9.98 -17.70 -7.36
N LYS A 215 8.87 -17.24 -7.94
CA LYS A 215 8.84 -15.98 -8.68
C LYS A 215 8.99 -14.78 -7.74
N GLY A 216 8.26 -14.72 -6.63
CA GLY A 216 8.38 -13.67 -5.62
C GLY A 216 9.80 -13.56 -5.08
N CYS A 217 10.41 -14.70 -4.74
CA CYS A 217 11.79 -14.75 -4.26
C CYS A 217 12.79 -14.23 -5.30
N LYS A 218 12.63 -14.58 -6.59
CA LYS A 218 13.44 -14.02 -7.69
C LYS A 218 13.27 -12.51 -7.85
N LEU A 219 12.11 -11.97 -7.50
CA LEU A 219 11.83 -10.54 -7.49
C LEU A 219 12.29 -9.82 -6.21
N GLY A 220 12.88 -10.57 -5.26
CA GLY A 220 13.43 -10.02 -4.03
C GLY A 220 12.42 -9.92 -2.88
N ASP A 221 11.32 -10.67 -2.91
CA ASP A 221 10.42 -10.79 -1.77
C ASP A 221 10.95 -11.82 -0.77
N GLY A 222 11.30 -11.37 0.44
CA GLY A 222 11.88 -12.22 1.49
C GLY A 222 10.90 -13.27 2.02
N ASP A 223 9.63 -12.93 2.16
CA ASP A 223 8.58 -13.84 2.66
C ASP A 223 8.41 -15.05 1.71
N SER A 224 8.37 -14.78 0.41
CA SER A 224 8.37 -15.81 -0.63
C SER A 224 9.61 -16.71 -0.57
N CYS A 225 10.79 -16.13 -0.35
CA CYS A 225 12.01 -16.91 -0.21
C CYS A 225 11.99 -17.79 1.04
N ASP A 226 11.38 -17.32 2.13
CA ASP A 226 11.31 -18.07 3.39
C ASP A 226 10.34 -19.25 3.30
N GLU A 227 9.17 -19.09 2.67
CA GLU A 227 8.23 -20.19 2.44
C GLU A 227 8.86 -21.35 1.64
N LEU A 228 9.78 -21.06 0.70
CA LEU A 228 10.53 -22.09 -0.03
C LEU A 228 11.51 -22.88 0.84
N LYS A 229 12.09 -22.25 1.89
CA LYS A 229 12.99 -22.93 2.84
C LYS A 229 12.20 -23.86 3.76
N LEU A 230 10.98 -23.47 4.12
CA LEU A 230 10.10 -24.23 5.02
C LEU A 230 9.57 -25.53 4.38
N GLY A 231 9.80 -25.74 3.08
CA GLY A 231 9.52 -27.01 2.41
C GLY A 231 8.02 -27.31 2.25
N LYS A 232 7.18 -26.29 2.34
CA LYS A 232 5.79 -26.38 1.88
C LYS A 232 5.74 -26.52 0.35
#